data_AF-A0A9E2HZA4-F1
#
_entry.id   AF-A0A9E2HZA4-F1
#
_cell.length_a   1.000
_cell.length_b   1.000
_cell.length_c   1.000
_cell.angle_alpha   90.00
_cell.angle_beta   90.00
_cell.angle_gamma   90.00
#
_symmetry.space_group_name_H-M   'P 1'
#
loop_
_entity.id
_entity.type
_entity.pdbx_description
1 polymer ?
#
loop_
_entity_poly.entity_id
_entity_poly.type
_entity_poly.pdbx_seq_one_letter_code
_entity_poly.pdbx_strand_id
1 'polypeptide(L)'
;MLSYLFEFDKETQKKVSKHATIAGLIFIILGFGGMLYPQIMSMVTVFFVGWLLTLGGFAAGYFTWMADKNDWLGWLKAFVLTATGLFIIFLPLPGVAAVGLLLAFYFLLDAFSNAAIGLSMKPFKGWWIWMINAVFSFLLAVIFIIGWPFSAMWLVGFFVGISLFLDGFILLFMGSYLKNGTK
;
A
#
# COMPACT_ATOMS: atom_id res chain seq x y z
N MET A 1 -13.85 -14.86 6.06
CA MET A 1 -13.08 -14.95 4.81
C MET A 1 -12.54 -16.36 4.56
N LEU A 2 -11.91 -17.02 5.55
CA LEU A 2 -11.44 -18.41 5.42
C LEU A 2 -12.57 -19.44 5.25
N SER A 3 -13.78 -19.22 5.79
CA SER A 3 -14.92 -20.15 5.65
C SER A 3 -15.34 -20.39 4.21
N TYR A 4 -15.34 -19.36 3.38
CA TYR A 4 -15.68 -19.45 1.95
C TYR A 4 -14.64 -20.25 1.16
N LEU A 5 -13.37 -20.29 1.61
CA LEU A 5 -12.34 -21.07 0.92
C LEU A 5 -12.53 -22.58 1.10
N PHE A 6 -13.21 -22.99 2.18
CA PHE A 6 -13.54 -24.40 2.46
C PHE A 6 -14.77 -24.91 1.70
N GLU A 7 -15.55 -24.02 1.09
CA GLU A 7 -16.66 -24.39 0.20
C GLU A 7 -16.20 -24.75 -1.22
N PHE A 8 -14.96 -24.41 -1.59
CA PHE A 8 -14.41 -24.78 -2.89
C PHE A 8 -14.10 -26.26 -2.99
N ASP A 9 -14.28 -26.80 -4.20
CA ASP A 9 -13.87 -28.14 -4.54
C ASP A 9 -12.35 -28.33 -4.33
N LYS A 10 -11.93 -29.59 -4.11
CA LYS A 10 -10.53 -29.93 -3.83
C LYS A 10 -9.58 -29.54 -4.95
N GLU A 11 -10.03 -29.49 -6.20
CA GLU A 11 -9.21 -29.10 -7.35
C GLU A 11 -8.90 -27.60 -7.31
N THR A 12 -9.91 -26.78 -7.04
CA THR A 12 -9.77 -25.33 -6.84
C THR A 12 -8.89 -25.01 -5.64
N GLN A 13 -9.04 -25.69 -4.51
CA GLN A 13 -8.16 -25.51 -3.33
C GLN A 13 -6.70 -25.80 -3.66
N LYS A 14 -6.42 -26.89 -4.40
CA LYS A 14 -5.06 -27.25 -4.82
C LYS A 14 -4.48 -26.23 -5.81
N LYS A 15 -5.31 -25.72 -6.73
CA LYS A 15 -4.91 -24.67 -7.67
C LYS A 15 -4.59 -23.37 -6.92
N VAL A 16 -5.47 -22.91 -6.03
CA VAL A 16 -5.25 -21.70 -5.21
C VAL A 16 -4.01 -21.85 -4.34
N SER A 17 -3.82 -23.00 -3.69
CA SER A 17 -2.62 -23.29 -2.89
C SER A 17 -1.32 -23.12 -3.68
N LYS A 18 -1.27 -23.65 -4.92
CA LYS A 18 -0.09 -23.54 -5.78
C LYS A 18 0.18 -22.08 -6.18
N HIS A 19 -0.86 -21.35 -6.60
CA HIS A 19 -0.70 -19.95 -7.02
C HIS A 19 -0.38 -19.03 -5.85
N ALA A 20 -0.99 -19.25 -4.69
CA ALA A 20 -0.68 -18.52 -3.45
C ALA A 20 0.77 -18.72 -3.02
N THR A 21 1.27 -19.96 -3.08
CA THR A 21 2.68 -20.25 -2.77
C THR A 21 3.64 -19.53 -3.73
N ILE A 22 3.37 -19.55 -5.04
CA ILE A 22 4.21 -18.88 -6.04
C ILE A 22 4.18 -17.36 -5.85
N ALA A 23 2.98 -16.78 -5.72
CA ALA A 23 2.81 -15.35 -5.48
C ALA A 23 3.50 -14.91 -4.17
N GLY A 24 3.35 -15.71 -3.10
CA GLY A 24 3.98 -15.45 -1.82
C GLY A 24 5.51 -15.41 -1.90
N LEU A 25 6.11 -16.34 -2.64
CA LEU A 25 7.56 -16.34 -2.87
C LEU A 25 8.03 -15.10 -3.66
N ILE A 26 7.29 -14.72 -4.70
CA ILE A 26 7.59 -13.51 -5.49
C ILE A 26 7.52 -12.27 -4.58
N PHE A 27 6.48 -12.16 -3.76
CA PHE A 27 6.26 -11.03 -2.85
C PHE A 27 7.35 -10.94 -1.79
N ILE A 28 7.81 -12.07 -1.25
CA ILE A 28 8.95 -12.09 -0.32
C ILE A 28 10.22 -11.59 -0.99
N ILE A 29 10.53 -12.05 -2.21
CA ILE A 29 11.73 -11.62 -2.93
C ILE A 29 11.67 -10.12 -3.24
N LEU A 30 10.53 -9.63 -3.74
CA LEU A 30 10.32 -8.22 -4.03
C LEU A 30 10.37 -7.37 -2.75
N GLY A 31 9.72 -7.80 -1.68
CA GLY A 31 9.68 -7.10 -0.41
C GLY A 31 11.06 -7.03 0.25
N PHE A 32 11.78 -8.15 0.28
CA PHE A 32 13.15 -8.20 0.78
C PHE A 32 14.10 -7.33 -0.06
N GLY A 33 13.99 -7.41 -1.40
CA GLY A 33 14.73 -6.51 -2.29
C GLY A 33 14.42 -5.04 -2.04
N GLY A 34 13.14 -4.72 -1.80
CA GLY A 34 12.68 -3.37 -1.45
C GLY A 34 13.22 -2.87 -0.11
N MET A 35 13.36 -3.75 0.89
CA MET A 35 14.01 -3.40 2.16
C MET A 35 15.51 -3.13 2.00
N LEU A 36 16.21 -3.90 1.15
CA LEU A 36 17.64 -3.72 0.91
C LEU A 36 17.95 -2.47 0.07
N TYR A 37 17.07 -2.16 -0.89
CA TYR A 37 17.22 -1.01 -1.80
C TYR A 37 15.98 -0.09 -1.74
N PRO A 38 15.73 0.54 -0.58
CA PRO A 38 14.49 1.28 -0.36
C PRO A 38 14.34 2.50 -1.28
N GLN A 39 15.43 3.11 -1.71
CA GLN A 39 15.39 4.25 -2.64
C GLN A 39 14.84 3.86 -4.01
N ILE A 40 15.26 2.70 -4.52
CA ILE A 40 14.75 2.16 -5.79
C ILE A 40 13.27 1.82 -5.62
N MET A 41 12.92 1.19 -4.50
CA MET A 41 11.53 0.82 -4.21
C MET A 41 10.61 2.05 -4.14
N SER A 42 11.02 3.12 -3.47
CA SER A 42 10.29 4.40 -3.43
C SER A 42 10.03 4.95 -4.82
N MET A 43 11.04 4.94 -5.69
CA MET A 43 10.89 5.41 -7.07
C MET A 43 9.89 4.53 -7.83
N VAL A 44 10.02 3.20 -7.75
CA VAL A 44 9.09 2.26 -8.40
C VAL A 44 7.65 2.50 -7.96
N THR A 45 7.41 2.66 -6.65
CA THR A 45 6.08 2.97 -6.10
C THR A 45 5.52 4.26 -6.69
N VAL A 46 6.32 5.32 -6.76
CA VAL A 46 5.87 6.62 -7.27
C VAL A 46 5.68 6.62 -8.78
N PHE A 47 6.52 5.91 -9.53
CA PHE A 47 6.30 5.68 -10.96
C PHE A 47 5.00 4.94 -11.22
N PHE A 48 4.69 3.92 -10.42
CA PHE A 48 3.43 3.20 -10.50
C PHE A 48 2.24 4.14 -10.29
N VAL A 49 2.27 4.98 -9.25
CA VAL A 49 1.24 6.01 -9.01
C VAL A 49 1.15 6.99 -10.18
N GLY A 50 2.27 7.48 -10.69
CA GLY A 50 2.32 8.40 -11.82
C GLY A 50 1.68 7.81 -13.09
N TRP A 51 1.92 6.53 -13.38
CA TRP A 51 1.28 5.81 -14.48
C TRP A 51 -0.23 5.64 -14.27
N LEU A 52 -0.66 5.29 -13.05
CA LEU A 52 -2.10 5.18 -12.74
C LEU A 52 -2.83 6.51 -12.97
N LEU A 53 -2.25 7.63 -12.53
CA LEU A 53 -2.84 8.95 -12.74
C LEU A 53 -2.86 9.34 -14.21
N THR A 54 -1.78 9.04 -14.94
CA THR A 54 -1.67 9.34 -16.38
C THR A 54 -2.70 8.57 -17.19
N LEU A 55 -2.79 7.25 -16.98
CA LEU A 55 -3.77 6.39 -17.65
C LEU A 55 -5.20 6.74 -17.25
N GLY A 56 -5.43 7.04 -15.96
CA GLY A 56 -6.72 7.52 -15.47
C GLY A 56 -7.14 8.85 -16.08
N GLY A 57 -6.19 9.76 -16.31
CA GLY A 57 -6.42 11.02 -17.02
C GLY A 57 -6.79 10.84 -18.48
N PHE A 58 -6.09 9.95 -19.20
CA PHE A 58 -6.46 9.58 -20.57
C PHE A 58 -7.84 8.92 -20.64
N ALA A 59 -8.14 7.99 -19.72
CA ALA A 59 -9.45 7.36 -19.66
C ALA A 59 -10.57 8.37 -19.35
N ALA A 60 -10.33 9.33 -18.45
CA ALA A 60 -11.25 10.43 -18.18
C ALA A 60 -11.48 11.30 -19.43
N GLY A 61 -10.42 11.65 -20.15
CA GLY A 61 -10.52 12.42 -21.40
C GLY A 61 -11.29 11.67 -22.49
N TYR A 62 -11.04 10.38 -22.64
CA TYR A 62 -11.81 9.52 -23.55
C TYR A 62 -13.29 9.46 -23.17
N PHE A 63 -13.60 9.33 -21.89
CA PHE A 63 -14.98 9.32 -21.40
C PHE A 63 -15.68 10.66 -21.64
N THR A 64 -15.03 11.79 -21.35
CA THR A 64 -15.57 13.13 -21.62
C THR A 64 -15.83 13.33 -23.11
N TRP A 65 -14.93 12.88 -23.98
CA TRP A 65 -15.15 12.94 -25.43
C TRP A 65 -16.39 12.17 -25.88
N MET A 66 -16.66 11.01 -25.27
CA MET A 66 -17.80 10.16 -25.61
C MET A 66 -19.11 10.65 -25.00
N ALA A 67 -19.08 11.17 -23.77
CA ALA A 67 -20.26 11.58 -23.02
C ALA A 67 -20.74 12.99 -23.42
N ASP A 68 -19.90 14.00 -23.25
CA ASP A 68 -20.17 15.38 -23.66
C ASP A 68 -18.86 16.14 -23.87
N LYS A 69 -18.57 16.47 -25.13
CA LYS A 69 -17.34 17.18 -25.50
C LYS A 69 -17.26 18.59 -24.94
N ASN A 70 -18.38 19.21 -24.59
CA ASN A 70 -18.43 20.56 -24.04
C ASN A 70 -18.32 20.57 -22.51
N ASP A 71 -18.25 19.41 -21.86
CA ASP A 71 -18.05 19.31 -20.42
C ASP A 71 -16.63 19.76 -20.03
N TRP A 72 -16.54 21.05 -19.68
CA TRP A 72 -15.31 21.67 -19.20
C TRP A 72 -14.76 21.00 -17.94
N LEU A 73 -15.62 20.52 -17.03
CA LEU A 73 -15.17 19.87 -15.79
C LEU A 73 -14.53 18.50 -16.08
N GLY A 74 -15.09 17.77 -17.04
CA GLY A 74 -14.53 16.52 -17.55
C GLY A 74 -13.13 16.71 -18.13
N TRP A 75 -12.95 17.72 -19.00
CA TRP A 75 -11.65 18.05 -19.56
C TRP A 75 -10.65 18.53 -18.51
N LEU A 76 -11.08 19.36 -17.55
CA LEU A 76 -10.23 19.80 -16.45
C LEU A 76 -9.75 18.61 -15.62
N LYS A 77 -10.63 17.67 -15.27
CA LYS A 77 -10.26 16.45 -14.54
C LYS A 77 -9.25 15.60 -15.32
N ALA A 78 -9.51 15.38 -16.62
CA ALA A 78 -8.61 14.64 -17.49
C ALA A 78 -7.22 15.29 -17.57
N PHE A 79 -7.19 16.61 -17.73
CA PHE A 79 -5.96 17.39 -17.77
C PHE A 79 -5.20 17.32 -16.45
N VAL A 80 -5.86 17.58 -15.30
CA VAL A 80 -5.23 17.54 -13.98
C VAL A 80 -4.63 16.17 -13.68
N LEU A 81 -5.37 15.09 -13.94
CA LEU A 81 -4.88 13.72 -13.72
C LEU A 81 -3.67 13.40 -14.61
N THR A 82 -3.76 13.72 -15.91
CA THR A 82 -2.68 13.45 -16.86
C THR A 82 -1.44 14.28 -16.54
N ALA A 83 -1.61 15.58 -16.29
CA ALA A 83 -0.52 16.49 -15.96
C ALA A 83 0.16 16.11 -14.64
N THR A 84 -0.62 15.77 -13.61
CA THR A 84 -0.07 15.32 -12.31
C THR A 84 0.68 14.01 -12.47
N GLY A 85 0.12 13.04 -13.21
CA GLY A 85 0.77 11.76 -13.48
C GLY A 85 2.10 11.92 -14.21
N LEU A 86 2.11 12.71 -15.29
CA LEU A 86 3.33 13.03 -16.04
C LEU A 86 4.34 13.79 -15.18
N PHE A 87 3.89 14.77 -14.38
CA PHE A 87 4.75 15.51 -13.47
C PHE A 87 5.47 14.57 -12.49
N ILE A 88 4.75 13.60 -11.92
CA ILE A 88 5.34 12.58 -11.03
C ILE A 88 6.33 11.67 -11.78
N ILE A 89 6.03 11.28 -13.02
CA ILE A 89 6.93 10.42 -13.83
C ILE A 89 8.23 11.16 -14.17
N PHE A 90 8.16 12.42 -14.60
CA PHE A 90 9.35 13.18 -14.98
C PHE A 90 10.11 13.75 -13.77
N LEU A 91 9.42 14.01 -12.67
CA LEU A 91 9.98 14.54 -11.41
C LEU A 91 9.52 13.65 -10.25
N PRO A 92 10.11 12.45 -10.07
CA PRO A 92 9.70 11.50 -9.05
C PRO A 92 10.03 11.95 -7.62
N LEU A 93 11.03 12.81 -7.43
CA LEU A 93 11.46 13.25 -6.10
C LEU A 93 10.33 13.99 -5.33
N PRO A 94 9.64 15.00 -5.93
CA PRO A 94 8.42 15.55 -5.35
C PRO A 94 7.33 14.52 -5.07
N GLY A 95 7.14 13.55 -5.97
CA GLY A 95 6.16 12.48 -5.79
C GLY A 95 6.44 11.62 -4.56
N VAL A 96 7.70 11.22 -4.36
CA VAL A 96 8.13 10.47 -3.17
C VAL A 96 7.95 11.31 -1.90
N ALA A 97 8.31 12.59 -1.94
CA ALA A 97 8.11 13.51 -0.82
C ALA A 97 6.62 13.66 -0.46
N ALA A 98 5.73 13.72 -1.45
CA ALA A 98 4.29 13.79 -1.25
C ALA A 98 3.74 12.49 -0.62
N VAL A 99 4.14 11.32 -1.11
CA VAL A 99 3.77 10.02 -0.52
C VAL A 99 4.28 9.92 0.93
N GLY A 100 5.49 10.42 1.21
CA GLY A 100 6.03 10.48 2.56
C GLY A 100 5.17 11.31 3.51
N LEU A 101 4.65 12.46 3.08
CA LEU A 101 3.72 13.26 3.90
C LEU A 101 2.39 12.56 4.14
N LEU A 102 1.87 11.86 3.12
CA LEU A 102 0.66 11.05 3.28
C LEU A 102 0.85 9.95 4.32
N LEU A 103 2.00 9.27 4.30
CA LEU A 103 2.35 8.28 5.33
C LEU A 103 2.51 8.92 6.71
N ALA A 104 3.15 10.08 6.80
CA ALA A 104 3.28 10.81 8.06
C ALA A 104 1.91 11.13 8.67
N PHE A 105 0.98 11.62 7.84
CA PHE A 105 -0.38 11.92 8.26
C PHE A 105 -1.15 10.65 8.65
N TYR A 106 -1.00 9.57 7.88
CA TYR A 106 -1.57 8.27 8.22
C TYR A 106 -1.10 7.79 9.59
N PHE A 107 0.22 7.80 9.86
CA PHE A 107 0.77 7.36 11.14
C PHE A 107 0.33 8.26 12.30
N LEU A 108 0.14 9.55 12.06
CA LEU A 108 -0.38 10.46 13.06
C LEU A 108 -1.84 10.14 13.42
N LEU A 109 -2.69 9.92 12.42
CA LEU A 109 -4.08 9.50 12.64
C LEU A 109 -4.17 8.13 13.31
N ASP A 110 -3.33 7.20 12.89
CA ASP A 110 -3.24 5.86 13.47
C ASP A 110 -2.82 5.95 14.95
N ALA A 111 -1.84 6.80 15.29
CA ALA A 111 -1.44 7.04 16.68
C ALA A 111 -2.60 7.49 17.57
N PHE A 112 -3.34 8.52 17.14
CA PHE A 112 -4.49 9.02 17.89
C PHE A 112 -5.63 7.99 17.99
N SER A 113 -5.89 7.27 16.90
CA SER A 113 -6.93 6.25 16.85
C SER A 113 -6.61 5.09 17.80
N ASN A 114 -5.39 4.56 17.76
CA ASN A 114 -4.95 3.49 18.65
C ASN A 114 -4.91 3.94 20.12
N ALA A 115 -4.55 5.19 20.40
CA ALA A 115 -4.60 5.74 21.76
C ALA A 115 -6.04 5.82 22.28
N ALA A 116 -6.98 6.32 21.47
CA ALA A 116 -8.40 6.41 21.83
C ALA A 116 -9.00 5.01 22.07
N ILE A 117 -8.71 4.04 21.19
CA ILE A 117 -9.13 2.64 21.35
C ILE A 117 -8.53 2.05 22.64
N GLY A 118 -7.23 2.21 22.87
CA GLY A 118 -6.57 1.72 24.09
C GLY A 118 -7.18 2.27 25.37
N LEU A 119 -7.50 3.57 25.41
CA LEU A 119 -8.13 4.21 26.57
C LEU A 119 -9.57 3.74 26.79
N SER A 120 -10.36 3.58 25.72
CA SER A 120 -11.74 3.07 25.81
C SER A 120 -11.84 1.60 26.21
N MET A 121 -10.82 0.79 25.88
CA MET A 121 -10.75 -0.61 26.29
C MET A 121 -10.23 -0.81 27.71
N LYS A 122 -9.90 0.25 28.47
CA LYS A 122 -9.45 0.08 29.86
C LYS A 122 -10.64 -0.32 30.75
N PRO A 123 -10.54 -1.39 31.58
CA PRO A 123 -9.36 -2.17 31.95
C PRO A 123 -9.26 -3.57 31.30
N PHE A 124 -9.90 -3.84 30.16
CA PHE A 124 -9.86 -5.14 29.50
C PHE A 124 -8.43 -5.61 29.21
N LYS A 125 -8.20 -6.91 29.34
CA LYS A 125 -6.88 -7.53 29.10
C LYS A 125 -6.45 -7.28 27.64
N GLY A 126 -5.29 -6.64 27.47
CA GLY A 126 -4.73 -6.32 26.14
C GLY A 126 -4.85 -4.85 25.72
N TRP A 127 -5.49 -3.98 26.52
CA TRP A 127 -5.60 -2.54 26.21
C TRP A 127 -4.22 -1.85 25.99
N TRP A 128 -3.19 -2.32 26.70
CA TRP A 128 -1.82 -1.79 26.62
C TRP A 128 -1.16 -2.00 25.25
N ILE A 129 -1.57 -3.03 24.49
CA ILE A 129 -1.01 -3.32 23.16
C ILE A 129 -1.37 -2.18 22.20
N TRP A 130 -2.61 -1.68 22.27
CA TRP A 130 -3.06 -0.52 21.50
C TRP A 130 -2.28 0.75 21.85
N MET A 131 -1.98 0.95 23.14
CA MET A 131 -1.17 2.08 23.58
C MET A 131 0.27 2.00 23.05
N ILE A 132 0.86 0.80 23.03
CA ILE A 132 2.19 0.62 22.45
C ILE A 132 2.17 0.91 20.96
N ASN A 133 1.17 0.41 20.23
CA ASN A 133 1.02 0.71 18.80
C ASN A 133 0.87 2.22 18.57
N ALA A 134 0.07 2.92 19.40
CA ALA A 134 -0.08 4.35 19.33
C ALA A 134 1.24 5.12 19.46
N VAL A 135 2.10 4.70 20.41
CA VAL A 135 3.43 5.30 20.59
C VAL A 135 4.33 5.04 19.39
N PHE A 136 4.36 3.81 18.86
CA PHE A 136 5.15 3.49 17.67
C PHE A 136 4.70 4.28 16.43
N SER A 137 3.39 4.33 16.16
CA SER A 137 2.85 5.12 15.06
C SER A 137 3.17 6.61 15.22
N PHE A 138 3.09 7.15 16.44
CA PHE A 138 3.47 8.55 16.69
C PHE A 138 4.96 8.80 16.40
N LEU A 139 5.85 7.91 16.85
CA LEU A 139 7.29 8.01 16.58
C LEU A 139 7.57 7.96 15.07
N LEU A 140 6.91 7.07 14.34
CA LEU A 140 7.03 7.00 12.88
C LEU A 140 6.59 8.31 12.22
N ALA A 141 5.44 8.87 12.61
CA ALA A 141 4.98 10.16 12.09
C ALA A 141 6.02 11.28 12.32
N VAL A 142 6.58 11.35 13.52
CA VAL A 142 7.62 12.34 13.87
C VAL A 142 8.88 12.15 13.02
N ILE A 143 9.34 10.90 12.82
CA ILE A 143 10.51 10.58 11.98
C ILE A 143 10.28 11.06 10.53
N PHE A 144 9.08 10.83 9.98
CA PHE A 144 8.74 11.32 8.64
C PHE A 144 8.78 12.84 8.59
N ILE A 145 8.12 13.53 9.53
CA ILE A 145 8.00 15.00 9.52
C ILE A 145 9.35 15.69 9.66
N ILE A 146 10.19 15.26 10.60
CA ILE A 146 11.49 15.91 10.86
C ILE A 146 12.46 15.68 9.70
N GLY A 147 12.46 14.48 9.12
CA GLY A 147 13.38 14.14 8.03
C GLY A 147 12.89 14.55 6.64
N TRP A 148 11.69 15.09 6.52
CA TRP A 148 11.10 15.45 5.24
C TRP A 148 11.87 16.59 4.55
N PRO A 149 12.06 16.56 3.21
CA PRO A 149 11.61 15.56 2.23
C PRO A 149 12.59 14.39 2.02
N PHE A 150 13.80 14.46 2.56
CA PHE A 150 14.88 13.51 2.26
C PHE A 150 14.62 12.12 2.85
N SER A 151 14.01 12.04 4.04
CA SER A 151 13.69 10.77 4.70
C SER A 151 12.66 9.95 3.93
N ALA A 152 11.77 10.60 3.19
CA ALA A 152 10.76 9.93 2.37
C ALA A 152 11.40 8.99 1.32
N MET A 153 12.59 9.32 0.81
CA MET A 153 13.28 8.51 -0.20
C MET A 153 13.60 7.10 0.27
N TRP A 154 13.92 6.91 1.54
CA TRP A 154 14.22 5.58 2.07
C TRP A 154 13.06 5.02 2.90
N LEU A 155 12.32 5.86 3.63
CA LEU A 155 11.20 5.39 4.45
C LEU A 155 10.08 4.81 3.59
N VAL A 156 9.63 5.51 2.54
CA VAL A 156 8.50 5.06 1.71
C VAL A 156 8.77 3.66 1.15
N GLY A 157 9.90 3.47 0.49
CA GLY A 157 10.27 2.19 -0.12
C GLY A 157 10.55 1.10 0.90
N PHE A 158 11.08 1.45 2.07
CA PHE A 158 11.24 0.49 3.17
C PHE A 158 9.88 0.00 3.69
N PHE A 159 8.92 0.91 3.89
CA PHE A 159 7.55 0.56 4.29
C PHE A 159 6.84 -0.31 3.24
N VAL A 160 6.95 0.05 1.97
CA VAL A 160 6.38 -0.76 0.88
C VAL A 160 7.05 -2.14 0.82
N GLY A 161 8.38 -2.20 0.99
CA GLY A 161 9.13 -3.46 1.05
C GLY A 161 8.67 -4.35 2.20
N ILE A 162 8.47 -3.79 3.40
CA ILE A 162 7.91 -4.51 4.55
C ILE A 162 6.52 -5.05 4.24
N SER A 163 5.63 -4.22 3.69
CA SER A 163 4.27 -4.66 3.34
C SER A 163 4.30 -5.87 2.41
N LEU A 164 5.04 -5.77 1.29
CA LEU A 164 5.14 -6.87 0.33
C LEU A 164 5.75 -8.13 0.93
N PHE A 165 6.75 -7.99 1.78
CA PHE A 165 7.37 -9.12 2.46
C PHE A 165 6.37 -9.83 3.37
N LEU A 166 5.66 -9.08 4.22
CA LEU A 166 4.65 -9.63 5.13
C LEU A 166 3.48 -10.26 4.37
N ASP A 167 2.99 -9.60 3.31
CA ASP A 167 1.96 -10.14 2.42
C ASP A 167 2.42 -11.45 1.78
N GLY A 168 3.69 -11.54 1.39
CA GLY A 168 4.29 -12.75 0.88
C GLY A 168 4.31 -13.90 1.89
N PHE A 169 4.63 -13.63 3.16
CA PHE A 169 4.49 -14.63 4.24
C PHE A 169 3.05 -15.08 4.41
N ILE A 170 2.09 -14.16 4.43
CA ILE A 170 0.66 -14.49 4.57
C ILE A 170 0.22 -15.43 3.44
N LEU A 171 0.61 -15.14 2.19
CA LEU A 171 0.31 -15.97 1.02
C LEU A 171 0.98 -17.35 1.09
N LEU A 172 2.23 -17.45 1.56
CA LEU A 172 2.90 -18.73 1.78
C LEU A 172 2.22 -19.58 2.85
N PHE A 173 1.83 -18.96 3.98
CA PHE A 173 1.08 -19.64 5.03
C PHE A 173 -0.26 -20.13 4.49
N MET A 174 -1.03 -19.25 3.83
CA MET A 174 -2.31 -19.62 3.23
C MET A 174 -2.17 -20.79 2.23
N GLY A 175 -1.17 -20.74 1.35
CA GLY A 175 -0.88 -21.82 0.40
C GLY A 175 -0.58 -23.15 1.10
N SER A 176 0.20 -23.11 2.18
CA SER A 176 0.55 -24.28 2.98
C SER A 176 -0.64 -24.86 3.75
N TYR A 177 -1.48 -24.00 4.33
CA TYR A 177 -2.70 -24.41 5.04
C TYR A 177 -3.69 -25.12 4.10
N LEU A 178 -3.94 -24.56 2.91
CA LEU A 178 -4.83 -25.18 1.92
C LEU A 178 -4.25 -26.51 1.39
N LYS A 179 -2.93 -26.61 1.22
CA LYS A 179 -2.29 -27.87 0.82
C LYS A 179 -2.48 -28.97 1.87
N ASN A 180 -2.37 -28.63 3.15
CA ASN A 180 -2.51 -29.59 4.25
C ASN A 180 -3.97 -29.98 4.52
N GLY A 181 -4.93 -29.07 4.28
CA GLY A 181 -6.38 -29.37 4.41
C GLY A 181 -6.96 -30.21 3.26
N THR A 182 -6.25 -30.36 2.14
CA THR A 182 -6.67 -31.21 1.00
C THR A 182 -6.21 -32.67 1.10
N LYS A 183 -5.30 -33.00 2.02
CA LYS A 183 -4.86 -34.38 2.29
C LYS A 183 -5.86 -35.09 3.18
#